data_AF-A0A2E0UM64-F1
#
_entry.id   AF-A0A2E0UM64-F1
#
_cell.length_a   1.000
_cell.length_b   1.000
_cell.length_c   1.000
_cell.angle_alpha   90.00
_cell.angle_beta   90.00
_cell.angle_gamma   90.00
#
_symmetry.space_group_name_H-M   'P 1'
#
loop_
_entity.id
_entity.type
_entity.pdbx_description
1 polymer ?
#
loop_
_entity_poly.entity_id
_entity_poly.type
_entity_poly.pdbx_seq_one_letter_code
_entity_poly.pdbx_strand_id
1 'polypeptide(L)'
;MGEPIREMPFEGLSVRDVLECTKIGNWVSVTMDTEVRLKYRIIIKLHMLMCKHCKAFDGSMKWLREYIHTVSDERFNDVRYDLPCLPDNAKARISAALSNGEPSER
;
A
#
# COMPACT_ATOMS: atom_id res chain seq x y z
N MET A 1 -14.14 -3.24 13.00
CA MET A 1 -13.39 -4.50 13.15
C MET A 1 -12.24 -4.46 12.16
N GLY A 2 -11.04 -4.10 12.64
CA GLY A 2 -9.84 -4.12 11.79
C GLY A 2 -9.42 -5.57 11.57
N GLU A 3 -9.18 -5.94 10.31
CA GLU A 3 -8.64 -7.26 10.01
C GLU A 3 -7.30 -7.46 10.74
N PRO A 4 -7.01 -8.66 11.24
CA PRO A 4 -5.74 -8.94 11.89
C PRO A 4 -4.61 -8.72 10.88
N ILE A 5 -3.61 -7.92 11.26
CA ILE A 5 -2.34 -7.82 10.52
C ILE A 5 -1.83 -9.25 10.37
N ARG A 6 -1.90 -9.80 9.15
CA ARG A 6 -1.45 -11.16 8.87
C ARG A 6 -0.03 -11.31 9.40
N GLU A 7 0.16 -12.23 10.34
CA GLU A 7 1.49 -12.64 10.74
C GLU A 7 2.15 -13.24 9.51
N MET A 8 3.00 -12.43 8.90
CA MET A 8 3.79 -12.89 7.78
C MET A 8 4.84 -13.88 8.29
N PRO A 9 5.27 -14.86 7.47
CA PRO A 9 6.23 -15.89 7.84
C PRO A 9 7.66 -15.33 7.91
N PHE A 10 7.83 -14.26 8.69
CA PHE A 10 9.01 -13.40 8.75
C PHE A 10 9.75 -13.49 10.10
N GLU A 11 9.35 -14.42 10.96
CA GLU A 11 10.14 -14.76 12.14
C GLU A 11 11.46 -15.40 11.66
N GLY A 12 12.58 -14.70 11.86
CA GLY A 12 13.91 -15.18 11.47
C GLY A 12 14.51 -14.58 10.18
N LEU A 13 14.13 -13.36 9.79
CA LEU A 13 14.76 -12.64 8.68
C LEU A 13 16.30 -12.56 8.83
N SER A 14 17.02 -13.20 7.91
CA SER A 14 18.47 -13.09 7.80
C SER A 14 18.87 -11.88 6.96
N VAL A 15 20.05 -11.31 7.22
CA VAL A 15 20.65 -10.25 6.39
C VAL A 15 20.79 -10.70 4.93
N ARG A 16 21.01 -12.00 4.68
CA ARG A 16 21.03 -12.55 3.31
C ARG A 16 19.69 -12.41 2.61
N ASP A 17 18.58 -12.62 3.33
CA ASP A 17 17.24 -12.52 2.76
C ASP A 17 16.90 -11.08 2.36
N VAL A 18 17.46 -10.11 3.08
CA VAL A 18 17.35 -8.68 2.78
C VAL A 18 18.17 -8.28 1.56
N LEU A 19 19.18 -9.05 1.16
CA LEU A 19 20.02 -8.76 -0.01
C LEU A 19 19.52 -9.45 -1.28
N GLU A 20 18.58 -10.39 -1.16
CA GLU A 20 18.08 -11.17 -2.28
C GLU A 20 16.90 -10.47 -2.95
N CYS A 21 17.12 -9.96 -4.17
CA CYS A 21 16.15 -9.18 -4.92
C CYS A 21 14.82 -9.93 -5.13
N THR A 22 14.85 -11.26 -5.30
CA THR A 22 13.68 -12.11 -5.48
C THR A 22 12.76 -12.11 -4.26
N LYS A 23 13.34 -12.20 -3.05
CA LYS A 23 12.58 -12.18 -1.79
C LYS A 23 11.98 -10.79 -1.56
N ILE A 24 12.76 -9.75 -1.84
CA ILE A 24 12.28 -8.36 -1.75
C ILE A 24 11.15 -8.12 -2.75
N GLY A 25 11.27 -8.57 -3.99
CA GLY A 25 10.21 -8.46 -5.00
C GLY A 25 8.89 -9.09 -4.54
N ASN A 26 8.96 -10.29 -3.97
CA ASN A 26 7.78 -10.94 -3.37
C ASN A 26 7.21 -10.10 -2.22
N TRP A 27 8.05 -9.56 -1.34
CA TRP A 27 7.57 -8.73 -0.23
C TRP A 27 6.94 -7.42 -0.70
N VAL A 28 7.48 -6.81 -1.76
CA VAL A 28 6.90 -5.63 -2.39
C VAL A 28 5.50 -5.95 -2.89
N SER A 29 5.32 -7.07 -3.60
CA SER A 29 3.99 -7.53 -4.02
C SER A 29 3.05 -7.70 -2.83
N VAL A 30 3.48 -8.35 -1.75
CA VAL A 30 2.63 -8.55 -0.58
C VAL A 30 2.28 -7.23 0.13
N THR A 31 3.21 -6.28 0.20
CA THR A 31 2.94 -4.93 0.75
C THR A 31 1.95 -4.13 -0.09
N MET A 32 1.71 -4.54 -1.34
CA MET A 32 0.73 -3.90 -2.18
C MET A 32 -0.69 -4.35 -1.89
N ASP A 33 -0.86 -5.62 -1.51
CA ASP A 33 -2.16 -6.24 -1.24
C ASP A 33 -2.57 -6.14 0.23
N THR A 34 -1.60 -6.01 1.16
CA THR A 34 -1.85 -6.12 2.60
C THR A 34 -1.12 -5.07 3.43
N GLU A 35 -1.68 -4.72 4.60
CA GLU A 35 -0.95 -3.94 5.59
C GLU A 35 0.16 -4.78 6.23
N VAL A 36 1.36 -4.18 6.29
CA VAL A 36 2.58 -4.84 6.73
C VAL A 36 3.16 -4.06 7.89
N ARG A 37 3.65 -4.78 8.92
CA ARG A 37 4.31 -4.14 10.06
C ARG A 37 5.41 -3.19 9.59
N LEU A 38 5.49 -2.02 10.23
CA LEU A 38 6.38 -0.91 9.85
C LEU A 38 7.85 -1.35 9.67
N LYS A 39 8.33 -2.28 10.50
CA LYS A 39 9.70 -2.81 10.46
C LYS A 39 10.05 -3.38 9.07
N TYR A 40 9.16 -4.14 8.46
CA TYR A 40 9.42 -4.75 7.15
C TYR A 40 9.36 -3.72 6.02
N ARG A 41 8.49 -2.72 6.14
CA ARG A 41 8.45 -1.58 5.20
C ARG A 41 9.79 -0.84 5.17
N ILE A 42 10.44 -0.66 6.32
CA ILE A 42 11.76 -0.03 6.42
C ILE A 42 12.83 -0.87 5.70
N ILE A 43 12.83 -2.19 5.93
CA ILE A 43 13.78 -3.13 5.29
C ILE A 43 13.65 -3.11 3.76
N ILE A 44 12.42 -3.18 3.26
CA ILE A 44 12.14 -3.14 1.82
C ILE A 44 12.60 -1.81 1.21
N LYS A 45 12.29 -0.69 1.88
CA LYS A 45 12.76 0.64 1.45
C LYS A 45 14.28 0.74 1.45
N LEU A 46 14.95 0.20 2.47
CA LEU A 46 16.41 0.17 2.55
C LEU A 46 17.01 -0.63 1.39
N HIS A 47 16.44 -1.79 1.06
CA HIS A 47 16.89 -2.58 -0.09
C HIS A 47 16.70 -1.81 -1.40
N MET A 48 15.55 -1.17 -1.62
CA MET A 48 15.31 -0.36 -2.81
C MET A 48 16.27 0.83 -2.94
N LEU A 49 16.71 1.41 -1.82
CA LEU A 49 17.73 2.47 -1.84
C LEU A 49 19.09 1.94 -2.29
N MET A 50 19.44 0.71 -1.89
CA MET A 50 20.73 0.09 -2.24
C MET A 50 20.72 -0.63 -3.59
N CYS A 51 19.56 -1.10 -4.06
CA CYS A 51 19.41 -1.88 -5.28
C CYS A 51 18.61 -1.15 -6.37
N LYS A 52 19.31 -0.74 -7.44
CA LYS A 52 18.71 -0.04 -8.59
C LYS A 52 17.62 -0.85 -9.30
N HIS A 53 17.76 -2.18 -9.36
CA HIS A 53 16.77 -3.06 -10.00
C HIS A 53 15.45 -3.08 -9.24
N CYS A 54 15.51 -3.28 -7.92
CA CYS A 54 14.30 -3.27 -7.08
C CYS A 54 13.66 -1.89 -7.00
N LYS A 55 14.44 -0.80 -7.11
CA LYS A 55 13.90 0.55 -7.25
C LYS A 55 13.09 0.74 -8.55
N ALA A 56 13.61 0.25 -9.68
CA ALA A 56 12.90 0.31 -10.95
C ALA A 56 11.61 -0.54 -10.89
N PHE A 57 11.68 -1.72 -10.30
CA PHE A 57 10.52 -2.59 -10.09
C PHE A 57 9.42 -1.93 -9.24
N ASP A 58 9.76 -1.27 -8.14
CA ASP A 58 8.80 -0.49 -7.33
C ASP A 58 8.12 0.61 -8.13
N GLY A 59 8.89 1.32 -8.96
CA GLY A 59 8.36 2.33 -9.89
C GLY A 59 7.35 1.73 -10.86
N SER A 60 7.68 0.60 -11.50
CA SER A 60 6.77 -0.10 -12.41
C SER A 60 5.50 -0.59 -11.73
N MET A 61 5.61 -1.10 -10.50
CA MET A 61 4.45 -1.59 -9.74
C MET A 61 3.53 -0.45 -9.29
N LYS A 62 4.08 0.71 -8.91
CA LYS A 62 3.30 1.92 -8.61
C LYS A 62 2.59 2.45 -9.86
N TRP A 63 3.30 2.53 -10.98
CA TRP A 63 2.73 2.91 -12.26
C TRP A 63 1.60 1.96 -12.66
N LEU A 64 1.80 0.65 -12.52
CA LEU A 64 0.76 -0.34 -12.81
C LEU A 64 -0.47 -0.16 -11.91
N ARG A 65 -0.27 0.10 -10.61
CA ARG A 65 -1.38 0.40 -9.69
C ARG A 65 -2.16 1.64 -10.12
N GLU A 66 -1.47 2.73 -10.43
CA GLU A 66 -2.08 3.98 -10.86
C GLU A 66 -2.82 3.81 -12.19
N TYR A 67 -2.24 3.07 -13.13
CA TYR A 67 -2.88 2.71 -14.39
C TYR A 67 -4.14 1.87 -14.18
N ILE A 68 -4.09 0.84 -13.33
CA ILE A 68 -5.27 0.02 -13.00
C ILE A 68 -6.36 0.87 -12.33
N HIS A 69 -6.00 1.77 -11.41
CA HIS A 69 -6.98 2.67 -10.81
C HIS A 69 -7.58 3.61 -11.84
N THR A 70 -6.79 4.21 -12.72
CA THR A 70 -7.25 5.13 -13.77
C THR A 70 -8.20 4.41 -14.73
N VAL A 71 -7.83 3.24 -15.23
CA VAL A 71 -8.67 2.45 -16.14
C VAL A 71 -9.93 1.93 -15.45
N SER A 72 -9.85 1.59 -14.16
CA SER A 72 -11.04 1.21 -13.38
C SER A 72 -11.96 2.41 -13.21
N ASP A 73 -11.43 3.59 -12.89
CA ASP A 73 -12.20 4.83 -12.70
C ASP A 73 -12.84 5.32 -14.02
N GLU A 74 -12.14 5.17 -15.14
CA GLU A 74 -12.69 5.41 -16.48
C GLU A 74 -13.82 4.43 -16.82
N ARG A 75 -13.70 3.15 -16.45
CA ARG A 75 -14.80 2.18 -16.58
C ARG A 75 -15.96 2.45 -15.62
N PHE A 76 -15.71 2.99 -14.42
CA PHE A 76 -16.75 3.37 -13.47
C PHE A 76 -17.50 4.65 -13.90
N ASN A 77 -16.88 5.52 -14.70
CA ASN A 77 -17.57 6.70 -15.23
C ASN A 77 -18.58 6.38 -16.34
N ASP A 78 -18.41 5.27 -17.07
CA ASP A 78 -19.32 4.88 -18.15
C ASP A 78 -20.48 3.99 -17.67
N VAL A 79 -20.43 3.56 -16.40
CA VAL A 79 -21.47 2.74 -15.80
C VAL A 79 -22.00 3.42 -14.56
N ARG A 80 -23.14 4.12 -14.71
CA ARG A 80 -24.01 4.57 -13.62
C ARG A 80 -24.58 3.36 -12.87
N TYR A 81 -23.74 2.63 -12.15
CA TYR A 81 -24.19 1.80 -11.06
C TYR A 81 -24.21 2.64 -9.80
N ASP A 82 -25.25 2.47 -8.99
CA ASP A 82 -25.44 3.00 -7.65
C ASP A 82 -24.31 2.58 -6.69
N LEU A 83 -23.06 2.95 -6.98
CA LEU A 83 -22.02 2.94 -5.97
C LEU A 83 -22.36 4.06 -4.99
N PRO A 84 -22.29 3.81 -3.67
CA PRO A 84 -22.45 4.87 -2.69
C PRO A 84 -21.30 5.86 -2.87
N CYS A 85 -21.54 6.89 -3.67
CA CYS A 85 -20.64 8.03 -3.79
C CYS A 85 -20.54 8.67 -2.41
N LEU A 86 -19.30 8.96 -2.01
CA LEU A 86 -19.07 9.78 -0.83
C LEU A 86 -19.83 11.10 -1.03
N PRO A 87 -20.64 11.54 -0.06
CA PRO A 87 -21.35 12.80 -0.18
C PRO A 87 -20.35 13.94 -0.40
N ASP A 88 -20.73 15.01 -1.09
CA ASP A 88 -19.82 16.11 -1.45
C ASP A 88 -19.09 16.72 -0.24
N ASN A 89 -19.70 16.60 0.96
CA ASN A 89 -19.13 17.05 2.22
C ASN A 89 -18.11 16.07 2.85
N ALA A 90 -17.96 14.85 2.33
CA ALA A 90 -17.09 13.82 2.88
C ALA A 90 -15.62 14.25 2.84
N LYS A 91 -15.19 14.89 1.75
CA LYS A 91 -13.82 15.41 1.62
C LYS A 91 -13.51 16.46 2.69
N ALA A 92 -14.46 17.36 2.96
CA ALA A 92 -14.32 18.37 4.01
C ALA A 92 -14.28 17.74 5.40
N ARG A 93 -15.11 16.73 5.66
CA ARG A 93 -15.14 15.99 6.93
C ARG A 93 -13.86 15.19 7.18
N ILE A 94 -13.35 14.50 6.16
CA ILE A 94 -12.10 13.74 6.24
C ILE A 94 -10.91 14.70 6.45
N SER A 95 -10.87 15.82 5.71
CA SER A 95 -9.84 16.84 5.89
C SER A 95 -9.85 17.42 7.31
N ALA A 96 -11.03 17.71 7.86
CA ALA A 96 -11.17 18.23 9.21
C ALA A 96 -10.77 17.19 10.28
N ALA A 97 -11.11 15.90 10.09
CA ALA A 97 -10.71 14.84 11.00
C ALA A 97 -9.18 14.61 11.01
N LEU A 98 -8.55 14.67 9.84
CA LEU A 98 -7.10 14.51 9.71
C LEU A 98 -6.32 15.72 10.24
N SER A 99 -6.88 16.94 10.12
CA SER A 99 -6.24 18.15 10.67
C SER A 99 -6.39 18.26 12.18
N ASN A 100 -7.48 17.74 12.75
CA ASN A 100 -7.81 17.95 14.16
C ASN A 100 -7.29 16.86 15.10
N GLY A 101 -6.80 15.72 14.58
CA GLY A 101 -5.94 14.80 15.33
C GLY A 101 -6.43 14.41 16.73
N GLU A 102 -7.75 14.26 16.95
CA GLU A 102 -8.25 13.68 18.20
C GLU A 102 -8.36 12.16 18.04
N PRO A 103 -7.72 11.36 18.91
CA PRO A 103 -7.97 9.94 18.95
C PRO A 103 -9.41 9.75 19.44
N SER A 104 -10.29 9.30 18.55
CA SER A 104 -11.61 8.83 18.94
C SER A 104 -11.45 7.55 19.77
N GLU A 105 -11.32 7.70 21.09
CA GLU A 105 -11.58 6.62 22.04
C GLU A 105 -13.02 6.12 21.82
N ARG A 106 -13.14 4.90 21.27
CA ARG A 106 -14.14 3.90 21.65
C ARG A 106 -13.83 2.55 21.03
#